data_AF-A0A069PPI6-F1
#
_entry.id   AF-A0A069PPI6-F1
#
_cell.length_a   1.000
_cell.length_b   1.000
_cell.length_c   1.000
_cell.angle_alpha   90.00
_cell.angle_beta   90.00
_cell.angle_gamma   90.00
#
_symmetry.space_group_name_H-M   'P 1'
#
loop_
_entity.id
_entity.type
_entity.pdbx_description
1 polymer ?
#
loop_
_entity_poly.entity_id
_entity_poly.type
_entity_poly.pdbx_seq_one_letter_code
_entity_poly.pdbx_strand_id
1 'polypeptide(L)' 'MSRRAEFRNEVKTRLEDPVYEGMQAYKALYGIDSDSAALARITKLFLFGTVGTLPANLLGVSADVAQNGSRIAA' A
#
# COMPACT_ATOMS: atom_id res chain seq x y z
N MET A 1 38.00 -7.72 -5.07
CA MET A 1 36.60 -7.49 -5.49
C MET A 1 35.74 -7.46 -4.24
N SER A 2 35.18 -6.31 -3.88
CA SER A 2 34.27 -6.23 -2.72
C SER A 2 33.09 -7.17 -2.96
N ARG A 3 32.78 -8.04 -2.00
CA ARG A 3 31.63 -8.94 -2.01
C ARG A 3 30.39 -8.05 -2.08
N ARG A 4 29.90 -7.77 -3.30
CA ARG A 4 28.67 -7.01 -3.53
C ARG A 4 27.60 -7.62 -2.62
N ALA A 5 26.94 -6.79 -1.82
CA ALA A 5 25.96 -7.24 -0.85
C ALA A 5 24.93 -8.11 -1.56
N GLU A 6 24.90 -9.40 -1.18
CA GLU A 6 24.17 -10.47 -1.86
C GLU A 6 22.67 -10.18 -2.00
N PHE A 7 22.14 -9.33 -1.13
CA PHE A 7 20.72 -9.01 -1.01
C PHE A 7 20.37 -7.57 -1.42
N ARG A 8 21.23 -6.89 -2.19
CA ARG A 8 20.93 -5.53 -2.67
C ARG A 8 19.72 -5.56 -3.61
N ASN A 9 18.71 -4.74 -3.31
CA ASN A 9 17.47 -4.61 -4.08
C ASN A 9 16.64 -5.90 -4.21
N GLU A 10 16.85 -6.88 -3.33
CA GLU A 10 16.17 -8.17 -3.41
C GLU A 10 14.65 -8.02 -3.49
N VAL A 11 14.07 -7.13 -2.67
CA VAL A 11 12.63 -6.85 -2.66
C VAL A 11 12.12 -6.40 -4.04
N LYS A 12 12.79 -5.42 -4.67
CA LYS A 12 12.41 -4.93 -6.01
C LYS A 12 12.49 -6.02 -7.06
N THR A 13 13.47 -6.93 -6.97
CA THR A 13 13.65 -8.00 -7.95
C THR A 13 12.71 -9.19 -7.78
N ARG A 14 12.06 -9.32 -6.61
CA ARG A 14 11.21 -10.46 -6.25
C ARG A 14 9.72 -10.16 -6.37
N LEU A 15 9.34 -8.89 -6.29
CA LEU A 15 7.95 -8.46 -6.43
C LEU A 15 7.67 -8.09 -7.88
N GLU A 16 6.46 -8.42 -8.34
CA GLU A 16 5.93 -7.87 -9.59
C GLU A 16 5.85 -6.34 -9.47
N ASP A 17 6.10 -5.63 -10.58
CA ASP A 17 6.08 -4.16 -10.64
C ASP A 17 4.86 -3.53 -9.93
N PRO A 18 3.60 -3.93 -10.21
CA PRO A 18 2.44 -3.33 -9.53
C PRO A 18 2.45 -3.56 -8.00
N VAL A 19 2.99 -4.68 -7.53
CA VAL A 19 3.09 -5.00 -6.11
C VAL A 19 4.19 -4.16 -5.45
N TYR A 20 5.32 -3.97 -6.13
CA TYR A 20 6.40 -3.12 -5.66
C TYR A 20 5.96 -1.66 -5.57
N GLU A 21 5.24 -1.15 -6.57
CA GLU A 21 4.67 0.20 -6.58
C GLU A 21 3.70 0.41 -5.42
N GLY A 22 2.78 -0.53 -5.19
CA GLY A 22 1.86 -0.50 -4.05
C GLY A 22 2.60 -0.47 -2.70
N MET A 23 3.69 -1.25 -2.56
CA MET A 23 4.54 -1.22 -1.37
C MET A 23 5.25 0.13 -1.20
N GLN A 24 5.75 0.76 -2.27
CA GLN A 24 6.37 2.09 -2.18
C GLN A 24 5.36 3.17 -1.78
N ALA A 25 4.13 3.12 -2.31
CA ALA A 25 3.05 4.01 -1.88
C ALA A 25 2.71 3.81 -0.39
N TYR A 26 2.63 2.56 0.08
CA TYR A 26 2.45 2.24 1.49
C TYR A 26 3.58 2.80 2.37
N LYS A 27 4.84 2.65 1.94
CA LYS A 27 5.99 3.24 2.63
C LYS A 27 5.88 4.75 2.76
N ALA A 28 5.57 5.43 1.65
CA ALA A 28 5.45 6.88 1.62
C ALA A 28 4.33 7.38 2.55
N LEU A 29 3.16 6.72 2.53
CA LEU A 29 2.04 7.08 3.39
C LEU A 29 2.39 7.04 4.88
N TYR A 30 3.13 6.00 5.29
CA TYR A 30 3.45 5.75 6.70
C TYR A 30 4.83 6.23 7.12
N GLY A 31 5.57 6.92 6.24
CA GLY A 31 6.93 7.41 6.53
C GLY A 31 7.91 6.28 6.88
N ILE A 32 7.91 5.18 6.13
CA ILE A 32 8.77 4.01 6.39
C ILE A 32 10.05 4.08 5.55
N ASP A 33 11.20 4.05 6.22
CA ASP A 33 12.51 4.32 5.59
C ASP A 33 13.08 3.18 4.74
N SER A 34 12.64 1.93 4.92
CA SER A 34 13.17 0.77 4.19
C SER A 34 12.12 -0.20 3.68
N ASP A 35 12.42 -0.87 2.57
CA ASP A 35 11.55 -1.92 1.99
C ASP A 35 11.33 -3.06 2.97
N SER A 36 12.37 -3.45 3.71
CA SER A 36 12.30 -4.50 4.73
C SER A 36 11.36 -4.14 5.88
N ALA A 37 11.41 -2.89 6.36
CA ALA A 37 10.50 -2.41 7.41
C ALA A 37 9.04 -2.36 6.93
N ALA A 38 8.84 -1.99 5.66
CA ALA A 38 7.52 -1.98 5.04
C ALA A 38 6.93 -3.39 4.98
N LEU A 39 7.71 -4.34 4.47
CA LEU A 39 7.31 -5.75 4.38
C LEU A 39 7.06 -6.35 5.76
N ALA A 40 7.90 -6.07 6.76
CA ALA A 40 7.67 -6.57 8.12
C ALA A 40 6.30 -6.12 8.66
N ARG A 41 5.93 -4.86 8.41
CA ARG A 41 4.63 -4.32 8.83
C ARG A 41 3.47 -4.88 8.01
N ILE A 42 3.61 -4.98 6.69
CA ILE A 42 2.62 -5.60 5.80
C ILE A 42 2.39 -7.05 6.19
N THR A 43 3.45 -7.83 6.39
CA THR A 43 3.38 -9.22 6.83
C THR A 43 2.71 -9.34 8.20
N LYS A 44 3.02 -8.46 9.15
CA LYS A 44 2.32 -8.43 10.44
C LYS A 44 0.81 -8.17 10.28
N LEU A 45 0.43 -7.22 9.42
CA LEU A 45 -0.98 -6.95 9.11
C LEU A 45 -1.65 -8.11 8.37
N PHE A 46 -0.95 -8.81 7.49
CA PHE A 46 -1.50 -9.95 6.77
C PHE A 46 -1.70 -11.16 7.71
N LEU A 47 -0.70 -11.46 8.54
CA LEU A 47 -0.72 -12.62 9.44
C LEU A 47 -1.64 -12.43 10.65
N PHE A 48 -1.78 -11.19 11.15
CA PHE A 48 -2.50 -10.91 12.40
C PHE A 48 -3.62 -9.87 12.27
N GLY A 49 -3.83 -9.29 11.09
CA GLY A 49 -4.62 -8.07 10.91
C GLY A 49 -6.01 -8.23 10.29
N THR A 50 -6.64 -9.41 10.32
CA THR A 50 -8.08 -9.53 10.02
C THR A 50 -8.99 -8.94 11.10
N VAL A 51 -8.55 -7.92 11.84
CA VAL A 51 -9.41 -7.11 12.72
C VAL A 51 -9.01 -5.63 12.63
N GLY A 52 -9.62 -4.88 11.70
CA GLY A 52 -9.96 -3.46 11.92
C GLY A 52 -9.04 -2.34 11.42
N THR A 53 -8.02 -2.56 10.58
CA THR A 53 -7.06 -1.47 10.22
C THR A 53 -6.81 -1.27 8.73
N LEU A 54 -7.84 -1.24 7.88
CA LEU A 54 -7.73 -0.62 6.56
C LEU A 54 -8.15 0.86 6.67
N PRO A 55 -7.24 1.83 6.53
CA PRO A 55 -7.63 3.21 6.29
C PRO A 55 -8.37 3.30 4.96
N ALA A 56 -9.43 4.10 4.91
CA ALA A 56 -10.23 4.32 3.72
C ALA A 56 -9.36 4.86 2.57
N ASN A 57 -9.40 4.13 1.45
CA ASN A 57 -9.06 4.50 0.07
C ASN A 57 -7.75 5.29 -0.19
N LEU A 58 -6.74 4.56 -0.70
CA LEU A 58 -5.56 5.14 -1.37
C LEU A 58 -5.51 4.87 -2.87
N LEU A 59 -6.52 4.23 -3.44
CA LEU A 59 -6.58 3.99 -4.88
C LEU A 59 -7.97 4.38 -5.40
N GLY A 60 -8.01 5.42 -6.21
CA GLY A 60 -9.07 5.66 -7.18
C GLY A 60 -10.48 5.90 -6.63
N VAL A 61 -10.67 6.91 -5.79
CA VAL A 61 -11.98 7.59 -5.77
C VAL A 61 -12.07 8.40 -7.07
N SER A 62 -12.54 7.77 -8.14
CA SER A 62 -13.35 8.51 -9.11
C SER A 62 -14.68 8.72 -8.40
N ALA A 63 -14.83 9.86 -7.73
CA ALA A 63 -16.12 10.30 -7.24
C ALA A 63 -16.95 10.62 -8.48
N ASP A 64 -17.59 9.62 -9.07
CA ASP A 64 -18.75 9.90 -9.88
C ASP A 64 -19.74 10.58 -8.95
N VAL A 65 -20.02 11.84 -9.26
CA VAL A 65 -20.71 12.79 -8.41
C VAL A 65 -22.05 12.18 -8.02
N ALA A 66 -22.17 11.73 -6.76
CA ALA A 66 -23.46 11.38 -6.19
C ALA A 66 -24.32 12.65 -6.20
N GLN A 67 -25.22 12.75 -7.17
CA GLN A 67 -26.25 13.76 -7.24
C GLN A 67 -27.20 13.58 -6.04
N ASN A 68 -26.84 14.18 -4.90
CA ASN A 68 -27.73 14.33 -3.77
C ASN A 68 -28.66 15.53 -4.01
N GLY A 69 -29.79 15.27 -4.67
CA GLY A 69 -30.93 16.16 -4.69
C GLY A 69 -32.20 15.37 -4.36
N SER A 70 -32.83 15.67 -3.24
CA SER A 70 -34.15 15.12 -2.89
C SER A 70 -35.17 15.58 -3.93
N ARG A 71 -35.78 14.63 -4.67
CA ARG A 71 -36.93 14.92 -5.52
C ARG A 71 -38.10 15.33 -4.61
N ILE A 72 -38.41 16.62 -4.58
CA ILE A 72 -39.59 17.16 -3.89
C ILE A 72 -40.83 16.56 -4.59
N ALA A 73 -41.66 15.86 -3.83
CA ALA A 73 -42.99 15.44 -4.27
C ALA A 73 -43.92 16.66 -4.23
N ALA A 74 -44.64 16.91 -5.33
CA ALA A 74 -45.78 17.82 -5.41
C ALA A 74 -47.01 17.00 -5.82
#